data_AF-B8BU87-F1
#
_entry.id   AF-B8BU87-F1
#
_cell.length_a   1.000
_cell.length_b   1.000
_cell.length_c   1.000
_cell.angle_alpha   90.00
_cell.angle_beta   90.00
_cell.angle_gamma   90.00
#
_symmetry.space_group_name_H-M   'P 1'
#
loop_
_entity.id
_entity.type
_entity.pdbx_description
1 polymer ?
#
loop_
_entity_poly.entity_id
_entity_poly.type
_entity_poly.pdbx_seq_one_letter_code
_entity_poly.pdbx_strand_id
1 'polypeptide(L)'
;MSGKATSRASNSYATSGTKAKNRKRRKIKQTKSQPDAVGTSPTTNEGEQQNERKAGKYPYPTDYNDHFETPQRAYEDILPIIGYVLKKKIKRYNSQSDVTIYDPYFCTGRAATLLNATFEQHTTGNKRHTNIRIQHEKRDFYQDVRQNNTPQYDILVTNPPYSGDHKERCLEYVVDQLKNNQRPFFLLMPNYVASKEYFRKIVLEEKIQIVFITPSSKHPYEYDHPEGTGHETSPFASVWFCGLSCGDTDGTWKKNQ
;
A
#
# COMPACT_ATOMS: atom_id res chain seq x y z
N MET A 1 9.73 -21.76 -69.47
CA MET A 1 10.71 -20.94 -68.72
C MET A 1 10.32 -21.01 -67.26
N SER A 2 10.94 -21.91 -66.48
CA SER A 2 11.97 -21.60 -65.48
C SER A 2 11.52 -20.52 -64.48
N GLY A 3 11.37 -20.75 -63.18
CA GLY A 3 11.65 -21.95 -62.39
C GLY A 3 11.34 -21.78 -60.90
N LYS A 4 11.38 -22.93 -60.21
CA LYS A 4 11.72 -23.20 -58.79
C LYS A 4 10.89 -22.60 -57.65
N ALA A 5 10.04 -23.50 -57.12
CA ALA A 5 9.76 -23.65 -55.70
C ALA A 5 11.02 -24.12 -54.93
N THR A 6 11.18 -23.65 -53.68
CA THR A 6 12.13 -24.20 -52.70
C THR A 6 11.42 -24.58 -51.41
N SER A 7 11.59 -25.84 -51.06
CA SER A 7 11.12 -26.56 -49.88
C SER A 7 12.09 -26.48 -48.70
N ARG A 8 11.53 -26.60 -47.48
CA ARG A 8 12.04 -27.27 -46.25
C ARG A 8 13.48 -26.99 -45.77
N ALA A 9 13.58 -26.61 -44.49
CA ALA A 9 14.46 -27.29 -43.54
C ALA A 9 13.93 -27.17 -42.11
N SER A 10 13.43 -28.28 -41.59
CA SER A 10 13.23 -28.58 -40.17
C SER A 10 14.57 -29.01 -39.56
N ASN A 11 14.96 -28.45 -38.41
CA ASN A 11 16.08 -28.97 -37.63
C ASN A 11 15.61 -29.35 -36.22
N SER A 12 15.41 -30.66 -36.04
CA SER A 12 15.35 -31.36 -34.77
C SER A 12 16.77 -31.70 -34.33
N TYR A 13 17.12 -31.37 -33.08
CA TYR A 13 18.25 -32.02 -32.40
C TYR A 13 17.73 -32.66 -31.12
N ALA A 14 17.82 -33.98 -31.09
CA ALA A 14 17.73 -34.81 -29.90
C ALA A 14 18.96 -35.72 -29.89
N THR A 15 19.74 -35.67 -28.80
CA THR A 15 20.62 -36.72 -28.27
C THR A 15 21.03 -36.27 -26.87
N SER A 16 20.41 -36.80 -25.81
CA SER A 16 20.77 -38.03 -25.07
C SER A 16 21.98 -37.86 -24.15
N GLY A 17 21.82 -38.14 -22.85
CA GLY A 17 22.97 -38.49 -22.00
C GLY A 17 22.90 -38.10 -20.51
N THR A 18 22.13 -38.86 -19.74
CA THR A 18 22.47 -39.39 -18.39
C THR A 18 22.99 -38.50 -17.23
N LYS A 19 22.16 -38.46 -16.18
CA LYS A 19 22.43 -38.74 -14.74
C LYS A 19 23.70 -38.17 -14.08
N ALA A 20 23.50 -37.29 -13.10
CA ALA A 20 24.12 -37.43 -11.77
C ALA A 20 23.38 -36.60 -10.71
N LYS A 21 22.69 -37.30 -9.79
CA LYS A 21 22.25 -36.79 -8.50
C LYS A 21 23.50 -36.43 -7.69
N ASN A 22 23.61 -35.20 -7.17
CA ASN A 22 24.56 -34.94 -6.10
C ASN A 22 23.92 -34.13 -4.97
N ARG A 23 23.59 -34.88 -3.92
CA ARG A 23 23.01 -34.47 -2.65
C ARG A 23 24.17 -34.08 -1.74
N LYS A 24 24.48 -32.78 -1.61
CA LYS A 24 25.45 -32.31 -0.61
C LYS A 24 24.74 -31.74 0.60
N ARG A 25 24.60 -32.61 1.61
CA ARG A 25 24.47 -32.27 3.03
C ARG A 25 25.72 -31.50 3.48
N ARG A 26 25.55 -30.34 4.09
CA ARG A 26 26.51 -29.69 5.01
C ARG A 26 25.72 -29.20 6.21
N LYS A 27 25.65 -30.03 7.26
CA LYS A 27 26.45 -29.94 8.52
C LYS A 27 26.07 -28.72 9.37
N ILE A 28 25.04 -28.94 10.18
CA ILE A 28 24.77 -28.27 11.46
C ILE A 28 26.01 -28.44 12.34
N LYS A 29 26.61 -27.34 12.78
CA LYS A 29 27.63 -27.34 13.84
C LYS A 29 26.90 -27.18 15.18
N GLN A 30 26.77 -28.30 15.89
CA GLN A 30 26.59 -28.32 17.34
C GLN A 30 27.93 -27.95 17.99
N THR A 31 27.92 -26.97 18.89
CA THR A 31 28.98 -26.79 19.90
C THR A 31 28.36 -27.00 21.28
N LYS A 32 29.04 -27.85 22.05
CA LYS A 32 28.68 -28.35 23.38
C LYS A 32 28.84 -27.29 24.48
N SER A 33 27.96 -27.40 25.47
CA SER A 33 28.11 -27.12 26.92
C SER A 33 29.44 -27.64 27.52
N GLN A 34 30.01 -27.23 28.65
CA GLN A 34 29.66 -26.56 29.94
C GLN A 34 31.04 -26.22 30.64
N PRO A 35 31.20 -25.72 31.92
CA PRO A 35 30.25 -25.55 33.03
C PRO A 35 30.28 -24.21 33.81
N ASP A 36 29.16 -23.98 34.49
CA ASP A 36 28.90 -23.41 35.83
C ASP A 36 30.00 -22.59 36.55
N ALA A 37 29.68 -21.32 36.80
CA ALA A 37 30.10 -20.59 38.00
C ALA A 37 28.91 -19.80 38.56
N VAL A 38 28.54 -20.15 39.78
CA VAL A 38 27.47 -19.56 40.61
C VAL A 38 27.85 -18.14 41.03
N GLY A 39 26.94 -17.19 40.82
CA GLY A 39 27.09 -15.81 41.28
C GLY A 39 25.74 -15.08 41.26
N THR A 40 25.08 -15.10 42.41
CA THR A 40 23.77 -14.52 42.73
C THR A 40 23.78 -12.99 42.64
N SER A 41 22.82 -12.37 41.94
CA SER A 41 22.02 -11.20 42.39
C SER A 41 21.07 -10.70 41.28
N PRO A 42 19.85 -10.24 41.64
CA PRO A 42 18.80 -9.91 40.67
C PRO A 42 18.98 -8.47 40.15
N THR A 43 19.11 -8.31 38.84
CA THR A 43 18.96 -7.01 38.19
C THR A 43 17.59 -6.98 37.53
N THR A 44 16.68 -6.25 38.15
CA THR A 44 15.32 -6.04 37.68
C THR A 44 15.33 -5.26 36.37
N ASN A 45 14.70 -5.83 35.33
CA ASN A 45 14.40 -5.20 34.05
C ASN A 45 13.35 -4.10 34.23
N GLU A 46 13.76 -2.97 34.81
CA GLU A 46 12.89 -1.79 35.02
C GLU A 46 12.88 -0.85 33.79
N GLY A 47 13.72 -1.09 32.79
CA GLY A 47 13.86 -0.24 31.59
C GLY A 47 12.84 -0.49 30.47
N GLU A 48 12.24 -1.68 30.39
CA GLU A 48 11.30 -2.02 29.30
C GLU A 48 9.83 -1.78 29.69
N GLN A 49 9.50 -1.68 30.98
CA GLN A 49 8.11 -1.53 31.46
C GLN A 49 7.66 -0.07 31.68
N GLN A 50 8.56 0.92 31.55
CA GLN A 50 8.20 2.33 31.79
C GLN A 50 7.69 3.08 30.55
N ASN A 51 7.89 2.56 29.33
CA ASN A 51 7.48 3.25 28.11
C ASN A 51 6.06 2.94 27.61
N GLU A 52 5.34 1.99 28.22
CA GLU A 52 3.93 1.72 27.87
C GLU A 52 2.95 2.80 28.37
N ARG A 53 3.39 3.75 29.20
CA ARG A 53 2.48 4.59 30.00
C ARG A 53 1.92 5.85 29.31
N LYS A 54 2.19 6.10 28.02
CA LYS A 54 1.57 7.23 27.29
C LYS A 54 1.03 6.92 25.88
N ALA A 55 1.10 5.68 25.41
CA ALA A 55 0.39 5.28 24.19
C ALA A 55 -1.09 5.09 24.54
N GLY A 56 -1.96 6.03 24.15
CA GLY A 56 -3.40 5.91 24.38
C GLY A 56 -3.93 4.62 23.77
N LYS A 57 -4.57 3.77 24.60
CA LYS A 57 -5.04 2.41 24.25
C LYS A 57 -5.70 2.38 22.86
N TYR A 58 -5.02 1.80 21.87
CA TYR A 58 -5.57 1.57 20.54
C TYR A 58 -6.52 0.36 20.58
N PRO A 59 -7.60 0.35 19.80
CA PRO A 59 -8.52 -0.80 19.72
C PRO A 59 -7.97 -1.97 18.90
N TYR A 60 -6.73 -1.88 18.43
CA TYR A 60 -6.03 -2.87 17.60
C TYR A 60 -4.58 -3.02 18.07
N PRO A 61 -3.91 -4.13 17.72
CA PRO A 61 -2.47 -4.28 17.95
C PRO A 61 -1.67 -3.22 17.19
N THR A 62 -0.64 -2.68 17.83
CA THR A 62 0.28 -1.70 17.24
C THR A 62 1.70 -2.23 17.30
N ASP A 63 2.45 -2.16 16.20
CA ASP A 63 3.91 -2.30 16.20
C ASP A 63 4.52 -0.91 16.32
N TYR A 64 5.52 -0.80 17.18
CA TYR A 64 6.24 0.45 17.39
C TYR A 64 6.85 1.00 16.09
N ASN A 65 7.36 0.11 15.24
CA ASN A 65 7.99 0.44 13.97
C ASN A 65 6.97 0.72 12.84
N ASP A 66 5.70 0.98 13.18
CA ASP A 66 4.67 1.40 12.22
C ASP A 66 4.19 2.84 12.43
N HIS A 67 4.69 3.54 13.47
CA HIS A 67 4.31 4.93 13.75
C HIS A 67 5.05 5.95 12.87
N PHE A 68 4.88 5.83 11.55
CA PHE A 68 5.46 6.73 10.55
C PHE A 68 4.40 7.69 10.02
N GLU A 69 4.55 8.98 10.30
CA GLU A 69 3.60 9.99 9.82
C GLU A 69 3.94 10.42 8.39
N THR A 70 2.95 10.33 7.50
CA THR A 70 3.07 10.75 6.10
C THR A 70 3.37 12.25 6.00
N PRO A 71 4.42 12.67 5.28
CA PRO A 71 4.73 14.09 5.11
C PRO A 71 3.72 14.77 4.19
N GLN A 72 3.48 16.06 4.40
CA GLN A 72 2.53 16.86 3.60
C GLN A 72 2.79 16.75 2.10
N ARG A 73 4.06 16.86 1.67
CA ARG A 73 4.45 16.74 0.25
C ARG A 73 3.97 15.45 -0.43
N ALA A 74 3.85 14.35 0.32
CA ALA A 74 3.38 13.10 -0.26
C ALA A 74 1.91 13.22 -0.68
N TYR A 75 1.10 13.95 0.08
CA TYR A 75 -0.27 14.26 -0.31
C TYR A 75 -0.31 15.26 -1.48
N GLU A 76 0.57 16.26 -1.50
CA GLU A 76 0.67 17.22 -2.61
C GLU A 76 0.96 16.54 -3.96
N ASP A 77 1.84 15.54 -3.98
CA ASP A 77 2.21 14.81 -5.21
C ASP A 77 1.03 14.06 -5.85
N ILE A 78 0.05 13.60 -5.05
CA ILE A 78 -1.14 12.89 -5.56
C ILE A 78 -2.30 13.83 -5.91
N LEU A 79 -2.24 15.11 -5.53
CA LEU A 79 -3.32 16.08 -5.75
C LEU A 79 -3.74 16.22 -7.21
N PRO A 80 -2.83 16.29 -8.22
CA PRO A 80 -3.27 16.42 -9.61
C PRO A 80 -4.16 15.25 -10.05
N ILE A 81 -3.84 14.03 -9.60
CA ILE A 81 -4.59 12.83 -9.96
C ILE A 81 -5.92 12.77 -9.20
N ILE A 82 -5.92 13.05 -7.89
CA ILE A 82 -7.17 13.10 -7.11
C ILE A 82 -8.08 14.19 -7.67
N GLY A 83 -7.56 15.38 -7.96
CA GLY A 83 -8.31 16.46 -8.60
C GLY A 83 -8.93 16.06 -9.94
N TYR A 84 -8.24 15.25 -10.74
CA TYR A 84 -8.80 14.68 -11.97
C TYR A 84 -9.95 13.71 -11.69
N VAL A 85 -9.78 12.78 -10.74
CA VAL A 85 -10.81 11.81 -10.31
C VAL A 85 -12.07 12.56 -9.83
N LEU A 86 -11.90 13.57 -8.96
CA LEU A 86 -13.00 14.39 -8.44
C LEU A 86 -13.75 15.10 -9.56
N LYS A 87 -13.04 15.75 -10.50
CA LYS A 87 -13.65 16.41 -11.67
C LYS A 87 -14.47 15.44 -12.51
N LYS A 88 -13.96 14.23 -12.78
CA LYS A 88 -14.69 13.20 -13.55
C LYS A 88 -15.97 12.77 -12.82
N LYS A 89 -15.89 12.59 -11.49
CA LYS A 89 -17.04 12.23 -10.65
C LYS A 89 -18.13 13.31 -10.64
N ILE A 90 -17.77 14.55 -10.37
CA ILE A 90 -18.71 15.70 -10.37
C ILE A 90 -19.40 15.82 -11.73
N LYS A 91 -18.66 15.68 -12.83
CA LYS A 91 -19.23 15.74 -14.19
C LYS A 91 -20.23 14.60 -14.44
N ARG A 92 -19.95 13.39 -13.95
CA ARG A 92 -20.81 12.22 -14.13
C ARG A 92 -22.13 12.32 -13.37
N TYR A 93 -22.10 12.82 -12.15
CA TYR A 93 -23.29 12.86 -11.27
C TYR A 93 -24.05 14.18 -11.30
N ASN A 94 -23.55 15.19 -12.04
CA ASN A 94 -24.15 16.52 -12.21
C ASN A 94 -24.62 17.17 -10.88
N SER A 95 -23.91 16.89 -9.79
CA SER A 95 -24.22 17.39 -8.45
C SER A 95 -22.97 17.94 -7.78
N GLN A 96 -23.15 18.95 -6.93
CA GLN A 96 -22.17 19.24 -5.87
C GLN A 96 -22.23 18.05 -4.91
N SER A 97 -21.33 17.10 -5.12
CA SER A 97 -21.25 15.92 -4.26
C SER A 97 -20.28 16.22 -3.13
N ASP A 98 -20.69 15.96 -1.88
CA ASP A 98 -19.74 15.70 -0.81
C ASP A 98 -18.90 14.49 -1.23
N VAL A 99 -17.58 14.60 -1.11
CA VAL A 99 -16.66 13.49 -1.39
C VAL A 99 -15.97 13.09 -0.11
N THR A 100 -16.02 11.80 0.20
CA THR A 100 -15.35 11.25 1.38
C THR A 100 -14.04 10.56 0.99
N ILE A 101 -12.93 11.09 1.50
CA ILE A 101 -11.62 10.45 1.45
C ILE A 101 -11.43 9.64 2.73
N TYR A 102 -11.13 8.36 2.62
CA TYR A 102 -10.95 7.45 3.75
C TYR A 102 -9.48 7.10 3.95
N ASP A 103 -9.01 7.29 5.17
CA ASP A 103 -7.73 6.76 5.65
C ASP A 103 -8.00 5.79 6.82
N PRO A 104 -7.92 4.46 6.59
CA PRO A 104 -8.24 3.45 7.59
C PRO A 104 -7.25 3.33 8.75
N TYR A 105 -6.00 3.79 8.60
CA TYR A 105 -4.95 3.54 9.58
C TYR A 105 -4.70 4.77 10.43
N PHE A 106 -5.16 4.73 11.68
CA PHE A 106 -5.05 5.86 12.59
C PHE A 106 -3.80 5.76 13.46
N CYS A 107 -2.99 6.83 13.48
CA CYS A 107 -1.87 6.98 14.42
C CYS A 107 -2.20 8.08 15.44
N THR A 108 -1.74 9.31 15.22
CA THR A 108 -2.01 10.49 16.08
C THR A 108 -3.22 11.31 15.61
N GLY A 109 -3.71 11.05 14.40
CA GLY A 109 -4.73 11.87 13.71
C GLY A 109 -4.15 12.94 12.77
N ARG A 110 -2.83 13.15 12.75
CA ARG A 110 -2.18 14.18 11.92
C ARG A 110 -2.43 13.99 10.41
N ALA A 111 -2.57 12.75 9.95
CA ALA A 111 -2.89 12.46 8.55
C ALA A 111 -4.16 13.20 8.09
N ALA A 112 -5.20 13.24 8.93
CA ALA A 112 -6.43 13.97 8.63
C ALA A 112 -6.21 15.48 8.55
N THR A 113 -5.39 16.05 9.44
CA THR A 113 -5.04 17.48 9.41
C THR A 113 -4.31 17.84 8.12
N LEU A 114 -3.31 17.04 7.74
CA LEU A 114 -2.52 17.29 6.53
C LEU A 114 -3.36 17.11 5.26
N LEU A 115 -4.18 16.05 5.19
CA LEU A 115 -5.10 15.85 4.07
C LEU A 115 -6.05 17.04 3.93
N ASN A 116 -6.72 17.46 5.01
CA ASN A 116 -7.61 18.62 4.98
C ASN A 116 -6.89 19.88 4.48
N ALA A 117 -5.74 20.23 5.07
CA ALA A 117 -4.97 21.41 4.67
C ALA A 117 -4.57 21.36 3.18
N THR A 118 -4.13 20.19 2.72
CA THR A 118 -3.71 19.98 1.32
C THR A 118 -4.89 20.14 0.35
N PHE A 119 -6.08 19.65 0.70
CA PHE A 119 -7.27 19.74 -0.17
C PHE A 119 -8.00 21.09 -0.08
N GLU A 120 -8.02 21.75 1.08
CA GLU A 120 -8.57 23.10 1.24
C GLU A 120 -7.81 24.12 0.38
N GLN A 121 -6.47 24.08 0.40
CA GLN A 121 -5.63 24.95 -0.42
C GLN A 121 -5.92 24.81 -1.92
N HIS A 122 -6.26 23.60 -2.37
CA HIS A 122 -6.51 23.32 -3.79
C HIS A 122 -7.96 23.51 -4.25
N THR A 123 -8.93 23.55 -3.33
CA THR A 123 -10.37 23.72 -3.66
C THR A 123 -10.82 25.18 -3.69
N THR A 124 -10.12 26.08 -2.98
CA THR A 124 -10.44 27.52 -2.87
C THR A 124 -10.40 28.32 -4.18
N GLY A 125 -9.81 27.78 -5.27
CA GLY A 125 -9.77 28.43 -6.59
C GLY A 125 -10.87 28.02 -7.58
N ASN A 126 -11.71 27.03 -7.26
CA ASN A 126 -12.68 26.46 -8.21
C ASN A 126 -14.13 26.88 -7.90
N LYS A 127 -14.80 27.54 -8.85
CA LYS A 127 -16.20 28.03 -8.76
C LYS A 127 -17.27 26.94 -8.52
N ARG A 128 -16.91 25.65 -8.53
CA ARG A 128 -17.78 24.53 -8.15
C ARG A 128 -17.24 23.94 -6.85
N HIS A 129 -17.82 24.35 -5.73
CA HIS A 129 -17.40 23.87 -4.41
C HIS A 129 -17.70 22.37 -4.33
N THR A 130 -16.64 21.57 -4.18
CA THR A 130 -16.72 20.16 -3.77
C THR A 130 -16.33 20.15 -2.31
N ASN A 131 -17.22 19.70 -1.46
CA ASN A 131 -16.92 19.54 -0.05
C ASN A 131 -16.20 18.21 0.12
N ILE A 132 -14.98 18.24 0.66
CA ILE A 132 -14.17 17.03 0.87
C ILE A 132 -14.21 16.73 2.36
N ARG A 133 -14.78 15.58 2.72
CA ARG A 133 -14.78 15.04 4.08
C ARG A 133 -13.64 14.04 4.22
N ILE A 134 -12.78 14.24 5.21
CA ILE A 134 -11.77 13.24 5.59
C ILE A 134 -12.34 12.33 6.66
N GLN A 135 -12.44 11.04 6.34
CA GLN A 135 -12.84 9.98 7.26
C GLN A 135 -11.57 9.30 7.78
N HIS A 136 -11.20 9.59 9.03
CA HIS A 136 -9.99 9.07 9.67
C HIS A 136 -10.25 8.97 11.18
N GLU A 137 -10.54 7.76 11.65
CA GLU A 137 -10.97 7.51 13.03
C GLU A 137 -10.13 6.40 13.66
N LYS A 138 -9.96 6.44 14.98
CA LYS A 138 -9.27 5.40 15.75
C LYS A 138 -10.12 4.12 15.81
N ARG A 139 -10.15 3.36 14.71
CA ARG A 139 -10.92 2.11 14.52
C ARG A 139 -10.01 0.99 14.04
N ASP A 140 -10.34 -0.26 14.39
CA ASP A 140 -9.66 -1.43 13.81
C ASP A 140 -10.19 -1.65 12.39
N PHE A 141 -9.38 -1.23 11.41
CA PHE A 141 -9.70 -1.37 10.00
C PHE A 141 -10.03 -2.81 9.59
N TYR A 142 -9.25 -3.79 10.04
CA TYR A 142 -9.49 -5.15 9.60
C TYR A 142 -10.69 -5.78 10.28
N GLN A 143 -10.97 -5.39 11.52
CA GLN A 143 -12.23 -5.76 12.17
C GLN A 143 -13.40 -5.15 11.39
N ASP A 144 -13.32 -3.89 11.00
CA ASP A 144 -14.34 -3.23 10.19
C ASP A 144 -14.56 -3.96 8.86
N VAL A 145 -13.48 -4.39 8.17
CA VAL A 145 -13.58 -5.20 6.95
C VAL A 145 -14.27 -6.54 7.22
N ARG A 146 -13.85 -7.29 8.26
CA ARG A 146 -14.44 -8.60 8.59
C ARG A 146 -15.92 -8.51 8.97
N GLN A 147 -16.32 -7.41 9.60
CA GLN A 147 -17.70 -7.18 10.05
C GLN A 147 -18.55 -6.43 9.02
N ASN A 148 -17.99 -6.08 7.87
CA ASN A 148 -18.62 -5.23 6.85
C ASN A 148 -19.10 -3.88 7.42
N ASN A 149 -18.32 -3.33 8.36
CA ASN A 149 -18.56 -2.08 9.08
C ASN A 149 -17.67 -0.93 8.60
N THR A 150 -16.96 -1.12 7.48
CA THR A 150 -16.17 -0.04 6.86
C THR A 150 -17.10 1.13 6.51
N PRO A 151 -16.70 2.38 6.82
CA PRO A 151 -17.52 3.55 6.48
C PRO A 151 -17.76 3.63 4.97
N GLN A 152 -18.80 4.34 4.55
CA GLN A 152 -18.95 4.68 3.14
C GLN A 152 -17.90 5.74 2.76
N TYR A 153 -17.21 5.51 1.65
CA TYR A 153 -16.22 6.44 1.12
C TYR A 153 -16.14 6.35 -0.40
N ASP A 154 -15.48 7.35 -0.97
CA ASP A 154 -15.37 7.53 -2.41
C ASP A 154 -13.96 7.27 -2.93
N ILE A 155 -12.95 7.63 -2.14
CA ILE A 155 -11.52 7.47 -2.45
C ILE A 155 -10.83 6.98 -1.19
N LEU A 156 -9.95 6.00 -1.30
CA LEU A 156 -9.07 5.61 -0.20
C LEU A 156 -7.69 6.20 -0.40
N VAL A 157 -7.17 6.91 0.61
CA VAL A 157 -5.81 7.48 0.60
C VAL A 157 -5.16 7.11 1.92
N THR A 158 -4.05 6.37 1.89
CA THR A 158 -3.39 5.96 3.13
C THR A 158 -1.92 5.61 2.95
N ASN A 159 -1.20 5.65 4.07
CA ASN A 159 0.12 5.08 4.28
C ASN A 159 -0.02 3.92 5.26
N PRO A 160 -0.23 2.68 4.77
CA PRO A 160 -0.50 1.55 5.66
C PRO A 160 0.73 1.23 6.53
N PRO A 161 0.55 0.56 7.68
CA PRO A 161 1.65 -0.02 8.44
C PRO A 161 2.53 -0.92 7.57
N TYR A 162 3.85 -0.94 7.84
CA TYR A 162 4.82 -1.69 7.06
C TYR A 162 5.30 -2.97 7.74
N SER A 163 4.93 -3.21 8.99
CA SER A 163 5.10 -4.49 9.66
C SER A 163 4.14 -5.55 9.09
N GLY A 164 4.34 -6.80 9.52
CA GLY A 164 3.43 -7.93 9.26
C GLY A 164 2.93 -8.06 7.83
N ASP A 165 1.64 -8.41 7.72
CA ASP A 165 0.90 -8.60 6.47
C ASP A 165 0.08 -7.36 6.06
N HIS A 166 0.27 -6.22 6.74
CA HIS A 166 -0.57 -5.02 6.58
C HIS A 166 -0.62 -4.50 5.14
N LYS A 167 0.53 -4.47 4.46
CA LYS A 167 0.68 -4.05 3.06
C LYS A 167 -0.11 -4.96 2.11
N GLU A 168 -0.06 -6.27 2.34
CA GLU A 168 -0.74 -7.27 1.51
C GLU A 168 -2.25 -7.16 1.71
N ARG A 169 -2.72 -7.17 2.96
CA ARG A 169 -4.15 -7.07 3.28
C ARG A 169 -4.77 -5.76 2.85
N CYS A 170 -4.03 -4.66 2.97
CA CYS A 170 -4.46 -3.36 2.45
C CYS A 170 -4.61 -3.40 0.94
N LEU A 171 -3.63 -3.99 0.23
CA LEU A 171 -3.66 -4.12 -1.22
C LEU A 171 -4.82 -5.01 -1.70
N GLU A 172 -5.07 -6.14 -1.03
CA GLU A 172 -6.23 -7.01 -1.29
C GLU A 172 -7.54 -6.24 -1.18
N TYR A 173 -7.71 -5.51 -0.08
CA TYR A 173 -8.91 -4.72 0.16
C TYR A 173 -9.11 -3.67 -0.93
N VAL A 174 -8.10 -2.85 -1.25
CA VAL A 174 -8.29 -1.77 -2.23
C VAL A 174 -8.52 -2.29 -3.65
N VAL A 175 -7.93 -3.44 -4.01
CA VAL A 175 -8.18 -4.08 -5.30
C VAL A 175 -9.60 -4.62 -5.37
N ASP A 176 -10.09 -5.28 -4.33
CA ASP A 176 -11.49 -5.70 -4.24
C ASP A 176 -12.44 -4.50 -4.40
N GLN A 177 -12.18 -3.43 -3.67
CA GLN A 177 -13.01 -2.21 -3.70
C GLN A 177 -12.94 -1.49 -5.06
N LEU A 178 -11.79 -1.52 -5.73
CA LEU A 178 -11.65 -0.99 -7.08
C LEU A 178 -12.46 -1.81 -8.09
N LYS A 179 -12.40 -3.15 -8.01
CA LYS A 179 -13.12 -4.04 -8.95
C LYS A 179 -14.63 -4.00 -8.75
N ASN A 180 -15.06 -4.11 -7.50
CA ASN A 180 -16.47 -4.36 -7.18
C ASN A 180 -17.25 -3.06 -6.95
N ASN A 181 -16.58 -2.00 -6.49
CA ASN A 181 -17.21 -0.73 -6.13
C ASN A 181 -16.66 0.47 -6.92
N GLN A 182 -15.72 0.25 -7.85
CA GLN A 182 -15.09 1.31 -8.66
C GLN A 182 -14.41 2.40 -7.81
N ARG A 183 -14.01 2.05 -6.59
CA ARG A 183 -13.39 2.96 -5.63
C ARG A 183 -11.89 3.10 -5.92
N PRO A 184 -11.42 4.26 -6.39
CA PRO A 184 -9.99 4.50 -6.58
C PRO A 184 -9.26 4.52 -5.24
N PHE A 185 -7.97 4.20 -5.29
CA PHE A 185 -7.10 4.17 -4.12
C PHE A 185 -5.72 4.75 -4.39
N PHE A 186 -5.10 5.24 -3.32
CA PHE A 186 -3.75 5.77 -3.28
C PHE A 186 -3.08 5.17 -2.04
N LEU A 187 -2.14 4.24 -2.25
CA LEU A 187 -1.38 3.60 -1.19
C LEU A 187 0.07 4.05 -1.22
N LEU A 188 0.56 4.69 -0.16
CA LEU A 188 1.98 5.03 -0.02
C LEU A 188 2.71 3.83 0.58
N MET A 189 3.51 3.14 -0.22
CA MET A 189 4.19 1.92 0.20
C MET A 189 5.65 1.90 -0.24
N PRO A 190 6.49 1.04 0.37
CA PRO A 190 7.85 0.84 -0.09
C PRO A 190 7.87 0.36 -1.54
N ASN A 191 8.81 0.87 -2.35
CA ASN A 191 8.96 0.50 -3.75
C ASN A 191 9.13 -1.02 -3.98
N TYR A 192 9.74 -1.73 -3.02
CA TYR A 192 9.92 -3.18 -3.11
C TYR A 192 8.59 -3.95 -3.17
N VAL A 193 7.48 -3.37 -2.74
CA VAL A 193 6.16 -4.02 -2.75
C VAL A 193 5.78 -4.47 -4.17
N ALA A 194 6.12 -3.68 -5.19
CA ALA A 194 5.87 -4.01 -6.59
C ALA A 194 6.58 -5.29 -7.08
N SER A 195 7.60 -5.77 -6.35
CA SER A 195 8.36 -6.99 -6.66
C SER A 195 7.90 -8.23 -5.87
N LYS A 196 6.95 -8.08 -4.94
CA LYS A 196 6.50 -9.18 -4.07
C LYS A 196 5.55 -10.11 -4.80
N GLU A 197 5.55 -11.37 -4.38
CA GLU A 197 4.67 -12.41 -4.95
C GLU A 197 3.19 -12.06 -4.78
N TYR A 198 2.80 -11.55 -3.61
CA TYR A 198 1.42 -11.13 -3.37
C TYR A 198 1.00 -10.00 -4.31
N PHE A 199 1.90 -9.05 -4.61
CA PHE A 199 1.59 -7.96 -5.53
C PHE A 199 1.30 -8.50 -6.94
N ARG A 200 2.11 -9.45 -7.40
CA ARG A 200 1.87 -10.13 -8.68
C ARG A 200 0.48 -10.77 -8.73
N LYS A 201 0.11 -11.54 -7.69
CA LYS A 201 -1.19 -12.22 -7.61
C LYS A 201 -2.35 -11.24 -7.55
N ILE A 202 -2.29 -10.27 -6.63
CA ILE A 202 -3.39 -9.36 -6.33
C ILE A 202 -3.58 -8.30 -7.44
N VAL A 203 -2.50 -7.85 -8.08
CA VAL A 203 -2.56 -6.73 -9.04
C VAL A 203 -2.38 -7.19 -10.47
N LEU A 204 -1.29 -7.92 -10.77
CA LEU A 204 -0.94 -8.23 -12.16
C LEU A 204 -1.81 -9.33 -12.75
N GLU A 205 -2.07 -10.40 -12.00
CA GLU A 205 -2.92 -11.51 -12.44
C GLU A 205 -4.39 -11.09 -12.53
N GLU A 206 -4.82 -10.20 -11.63
CA GLU A 206 -6.14 -9.53 -11.66
C GLU A 206 -6.23 -8.39 -12.68
N LYS A 207 -5.16 -8.10 -13.42
CA LYS A 207 -5.07 -7.07 -14.48
C LYS A 207 -5.48 -5.66 -14.01
N ILE A 208 -5.19 -5.34 -12.76
CA ILE A 208 -5.42 -4.00 -12.21
C ILE A 208 -4.40 -3.03 -12.78
N GLN A 209 -4.89 -1.92 -13.33
CA GLN A 209 -4.03 -0.83 -13.78
C GLN A 209 -3.60 0.03 -12.60
N ILE A 210 -2.29 0.13 -12.40
CA ILE A 210 -1.67 0.95 -11.36
C ILE A 210 -0.80 2.02 -12.02
N VAL A 211 -0.96 3.25 -11.55
CA VAL A 211 -0.03 4.36 -11.81
C VAL A 211 0.87 4.52 -10.59
N PHE A 212 2.16 4.74 -10.81
CA PHE A 212 3.11 5.02 -9.74
C PHE A 212 3.43 6.51 -9.69
N ILE A 213 3.36 7.12 -8.50
CA ILE A 213 3.91 8.45 -8.27
C ILE A 213 5.10 8.32 -7.33
N THR A 214 6.25 8.80 -7.77
CA THR A 214 7.51 8.72 -7.03
C THR A 214 7.99 10.13 -6.72
N PRO A 215 8.47 10.39 -5.49
CA PRO A 215 9.12 11.67 -5.21
C PRO A 215 10.37 11.85 -6.07
N SER A 216 10.84 13.09 -6.19
CA SER A 216 12.14 13.36 -6.82
C SER A 216 13.24 12.56 -6.12
N SER A 217 14.16 11.97 -6.89
CA SER A 217 15.30 11.23 -6.35
C SER A 217 16.21 12.07 -5.44
N LYS A 218 16.19 13.39 -5.61
CA LYS A 218 16.93 14.33 -4.76
C LYS A 218 16.22 14.65 -3.43
N HIS A 219 14.92 14.38 -3.36
CA HIS A 219 14.06 14.71 -2.24
C HIS A 219 13.10 13.53 -1.97
N PRO A 220 13.59 12.38 -1.50
CA PRO A 220 12.74 11.26 -1.12
C PRO A 220 11.85 11.64 0.06
N TYR A 221 10.69 11.00 0.24
CA TYR A 221 9.84 11.26 1.41
C TYR A 221 10.58 11.00 2.73
N GLU A 222 10.42 11.95 3.65
CA GLU A 222 10.97 11.94 5.01
C GLU A 222 9.77 11.86 5.92
N TYR A 223 9.80 10.91 6.84
CA TYR A 223 8.68 10.60 7.72
C TYR A 223 8.97 11.20 9.09
N ASP A 224 7.95 11.79 9.70
CA ASP A 224 8.10 12.28 11.06
C ASP A 224 7.92 11.12 12.05
N HIS A 225 8.84 11.06 13.02
CA HIS A 225 8.79 10.12 14.14
C HIS A 225 8.32 10.88 15.38
N PRO A 226 7.05 10.76 15.79
CA PRO A 226 6.51 11.52 16.92
C PRO A 226 7.26 11.27 18.24
N GLU A 227 8.05 10.20 18.35
CA GLU A 227 8.85 9.87 19.55
C GLU A 227 10.37 9.91 19.30
N GLY A 228 10.84 10.40 18.15
CA GLY A 228 12.27 10.42 17.81
C GLY A 228 12.87 9.02 17.62
N THR A 229 12.02 8.05 17.29
CA THR A 229 12.36 6.63 17.29
C THR A 229 12.14 6.01 15.92
N GLY A 230 13.20 5.40 15.41
CA GLY A 230 13.28 4.93 14.02
C GLY A 230 14.63 5.29 13.41
N HIS A 231 14.90 4.81 12.20
CA HIS A 231 16.04 5.31 11.43
C HIS A 231 15.72 6.72 10.91
N GLU A 232 16.67 7.67 11.04
CA GLU A 232 16.53 9.06 10.52
C GLU A 232 16.09 9.12 9.05
N THR A 233 16.39 8.06 8.30
CA THR A 233 15.96 7.88 6.92
C THR A 233 15.38 6.48 6.73
N SER A 234 14.27 6.40 5.99
CA SER A 234 13.70 5.12 5.58
C SER A 234 14.73 4.34 4.74
N PRO A 235 14.98 3.04 5.02
CA PRO A 235 15.91 2.22 4.23
C PRO A 235 15.37 1.91 2.81
N PHE A 236 14.15 2.31 2.50
CA PHE A 236 13.50 2.14 1.21
C PHE A 236 12.89 3.45 0.72
N ALA A 237 12.82 3.60 -0.60
CA ALA A 237 12.07 4.66 -1.23
C ALA A 237 10.58 4.32 -1.20
N SER A 238 9.76 5.23 -0.68
CA SER A 238 8.31 5.09 -0.72
C SER A 238 7.74 5.69 -1.99
N VAL A 239 6.72 5.05 -2.54
CA VAL A 239 6.04 5.43 -3.78
C VAL A 239 4.54 5.26 -3.60
N TRP A 240 3.77 6.11 -4.27
CA TRP A 240 2.33 5.94 -4.35
C TRP A 240 1.96 4.89 -5.39
N PHE A 241 1.15 3.92 -4.98
CA PHE A 241 0.47 2.97 -5.83
C PHE A 241 -0.95 3.48 -6.02
N CYS A 242 -1.25 3.99 -7.22
CA CYS A 242 -2.54 4.59 -7.54
C CYS A 242 -3.36 3.66 -8.41
N GLY A 243 -4.39 3.04 -7.83
CA GLY A 243 -5.40 2.30 -8.57
C GLY A 243 -6.53 3.25 -8.96
N LEU A 244 -6.66 3.53 -10.26
CA LEU A 244 -7.72 4.40 -10.76
C LEU A 244 -8.79 3.53 -11.38
N SER A 245 -10.06 3.80 -11.06
CA SER A 245 -11.14 3.22 -11.86
C SER A 245 -11.10 3.90 -13.22
N CYS A 246 -10.57 3.20 -14.22
CA CYS A 246 -10.79 3.51 -15.62
C CYS A 246 -12.28 3.29 -15.91
N GLY A 247 -13.11 4.22 -15.45
CA GLY A 247 -14.50 4.30 -15.87
C GLY A 247 -14.55 4.82 -17.29
N ASP A 248 -14.18 4.00 -18.27
CA ASP A 248 -14.30 4.17 -19.71
C ASP A 248 -14.57 2.73 -20.23
N THR A 249 -15.55 2.38 -21.05
CA THR A 249 -16.44 3.09 -21.97
C THR A 249 -17.58 2.12 -22.27
N ASP A 250 -18.83 2.38 -21.87
CA ASP A 250 -19.97 1.90 -22.66
C ASP A 250 -21.27 2.55 -22.17
N GLY A 251 -21.71 3.55 -22.92
CA GLY A 251 -23.13 3.84 -23.07
C GLY A 251 -23.85 2.77 -23.92
N THR A 252 -23.28 1.56 -24.05
CA THR A 252 -23.71 0.54 -24.98
C THR A 252 -23.30 -0.85 -24.49
N TRP A 253 -24.02 -1.47 -23.54
CA TRP A 253 -24.17 -2.93 -23.55
C TRP A 253 -25.62 -3.39 -23.30
N LYS A 254 -26.19 -3.86 -24.41
CA LYS A 254 -27.23 -4.88 -24.60
C LYS A 254 -28.65 -4.59 -24.13
N LYS A 255 -29.47 -4.18 -25.11
CA LYS A 255 -30.86 -4.66 -25.21
C LYS A 255 -30.83 -6.18 -25.16
N ASN A 256 -31.56 -6.74 -24.19
CA ASN A 256 -31.93 -8.14 -24.19
C ASN A 256 -32.64 -8.48 -25.50
N GLN A 257 -32.06 -9.42 -26.25
CA GLN A 257 -32.76 -10.36 -27.10
C GLN A 257 -32.34 -11.76 -26.64
#